data_AF-A0A3R7M914-F1
#
_entry.id   AF-A0A3R7M914-F1
#
_cell.length_a   1.000
_cell.length_b   1.000
_cell.length_c   1.000
_cell.angle_alpha   90.00
_cell.angle_beta   90.00
_cell.angle_gamma   90.00
#
_symmetry.space_group_name_H-M   'P 1'
#
loop_
_entity.id
_entity.type
_entity.pdbx_description
1 polymer ?
#
loop_
_entity_poly.entity_id
_entity_poly.type
_entity_poly.pdbx_seq_one_letter_code
_entity_poly.pdbx_strand_id
1 'polypeptide(L)' 'MATTGGCNGFIPTAALKEILGALDDKLTSADLDNIVDEIDEDGSGTVDFDEFMEMMTGD' A
#
# COMPACT_ATOMS: atom_id res chain seq x y z
N MET A 1 15.36 -17.85 -3.12
CA MET A 1 15.08 -16.40 -2.97
C MET A 1 14.61 -16.21 -1.55
N ALA A 2 15.43 -15.57 -0.72
CA ALA A 2 15.33 -15.65 0.73
C ALA A 2 14.02 -15.01 1.24
N THR A 3 13.21 -15.83 1.90
CA THR A 3 12.18 -15.41 2.83
C THR A 3 12.87 -14.97 4.13
N THR A 4 13.08 -13.68 4.30
CA THR A 4 13.51 -13.05 5.55
C THR A 4 12.49 -11.94 5.80
N GLY A 5 11.56 -12.06 6.74
CA GLY A 5 11.84 -12.12 8.17
C GLY A 5 11.80 -10.70 8.70
N GLY A 6 10.61 -10.23 9.06
CA GLY A 6 10.39 -8.92 9.69
C GLY A 6 8.89 -8.63 9.79
N CYS A 7 8.28 -8.94 10.92
CA CYS A 7 7.01 -8.32 11.30
C CYS A 7 7.31 -6.85 11.62
N ASN A 8 7.52 -6.03 10.59
CA ASN A 8 8.02 -4.67 10.79
C ASN A 8 6.88 -3.67 11.06
N GLY A 9 5.60 -4.08 11.02
CA GLY A 9 4.49 -3.14 11.18
C GLY A 9 4.25 -2.25 9.96
N PHE A 10 4.91 -2.58 8.84
CA PHE A 10 4.81 -1.88 7.57
C PHE A 10 4.37 -2.84 6.46
N ILE A 11 3.51 -2.37 5.56
CA ILE A 11 2.98 -3.07 4.39
C ILE A 11 3.69 -2.50 3.16
N PRO A 12 4.43 -3.30 2.37
CA PRO A 12 5.03 -2.80 1.14
C PRO A 12 3.96 -2.26 0.19
N THR A 13 4.19 -1.10 -0.41
CA THR A 13 3.25 -0.52 -1.37
C THR A 13 2.97 -1.43 -2.55
N ALA A 14 3.96 -2.23 -2.96
CA ALA A 14 3.78 -3.28 -3.97
C ALA A 14 2.74 -4.35 -3.55
N ALA A 15 2.71 -4.74 -2.27
CA ALA A 15 1.72 -5.68 -1.77
C ALA A 15 0.33 -5.04 -1.69
N LEU A 16 0.26 -3.76 -1.32
CA LEU A 16 -0.99 -2.99 -1.35
C LEU A 16 -1.58 -2.94 -2.77
N LYS A 17 -0.74 -2.68 -3.79
CA LYS A 17 -1.16 -2.70 -5.21
C LYS A 17 -1.73 -4.05 -5.64
N GLU A 18 -1.09 -5.16 -5.25
CA GLU A 18 -1.62 -6.49 -5.56
C GLU A 18 -2.98 -6.74 -4.91
N ILE A 19 -3.17 -6.33 -3.65
CA ILE A 19 -4.44 -6.50 -2.94
C ILE A 19 -5.54 -5.65 -3.56
N LEU A 20 -5.26 -4.38 -3.86
CA LEU A 20 -6.22 -3.46 -4.49
C LEU A 20 -6.60 -3.90 -5.91
N GLY A 21 -5.63 -4.35 -6.70
CA GLY A 21 -5.89 -4.90 -8.03
C GLY A 21 -6.68 -6.21 -7.98
N ALA A 22 -6.53 -7.02 -6.92
CA ALA A 22 -7.32 -8.23 -6.71
C ALA A 22 -8.74 -7.94 -6.15
N LEU A 23 -8.94 -6.78 -5.51
CA LEU A 23 -10.24 -6.34 -5.01
C LEU A 23 -11.10 -5.73 -6.12
N ASP A 24 -10.49 -4.99 -7.05
CA ASP A 24 -11.20 -4.37 -8.18
C ASP A 24 -10.37 -4.45 -9.48
N ASP A 25 -10.78 -5.35 -10.38
CA ASP A 25 -10.15 -5.55 -11.70
C ASP A 25 -10.29 -4.35 -12.64
N LYS A 26 -11.06 -3.31 -12.28
CA LYS A 26 -11.20 -2.08 -13.09
C LYS A 26 -10.10 -1.06 -12.81
N LEU A 27 -9.40 -1.18 -11.68
CA LEU A 27 -8.29 -0.31 -11.34
C LEU A 27 -7.11 -0.65 -12.24
N THR A 28 -6.65 0.32 -13.02
CA THR A 28 -5.45 0.14 -13.83
C THR A 28 -4.22 0.26 -12.94
N SER A 29 -3.07 -0.22 -13.43
CA SER A 29 -1.80 -0.02 -12.72
C SER A 29 -1.51 1.44 -12.41
N ALA A 30 -1.97 2.38 -13.26
CA ALA A 30 -1.84 3.81 -13.01
C ALA A 30 -2.77 4.31 -11.89
N ASP A 31 -3.98 3.77 -11.79
CA ASP A 31 -4.89 4.09 -10.68
C ASP A 31 -4.33 3.55 -9.36
N LEU A 32 -3.78 2.32 -9.38
CA LEU A 32 -3.11 1.72 -8.24
C LEU A 32 -1.84 2.49 -7.84
N ASP A 33 -1.07 2.99 -8.81
CA ASP A 33 0.07 3.88 -8.57
C ASP A 33 -0.39 5.16 -7.88
N ASN A 34 -1.44 5.83 -8.38
CA ASN A 34 -1.99 7.03 -7.75
C ASN A 34 -2.50 6.78 -6.33
N ILE A 35 -3.25 5.69 -6.10
CA ILE A 35 -3.77 5.35 -4.77
C ILE A 35 -2.61 5.12 -3.80
N VAL A 36 -1.57 4.44 -4.25
CA VAL A 36 -0.38 4.22 -3.42
C VAL A 36 0.37 5.52 -3.16
N ASP A 37 0.55 6.37 -4.17
CA ASP A 37 1.21 7.67 -4.01
C ASP A 37 0.42 8.61 -3.08
N GLU A 38 -0.91 8.47 -3.01
CA GLU A 38 -1.75 9.21 -2.05
C GLU A 38 -1.66 8.66 -0.63
N ILE A 39 -1.29 7.39 -0.44
CA ILE A 39 -1.19 6.76 0.89
C ILE A 39 0.24 6.85 1.44
N ASP A 40 1.24 6.67 0.58
CA ASP A 40 2.68 6.74 0.88
C ASP A 40 3.15 8.20 0.75
N GLU A 41 2.56 9.10 1.56
CA GLU A 41 2.89 10.54 1.51
C GLU A 41 4.36 10.81 1.86
N ASP A 42 4.96 9.95 2.69
CA ASP A 42 6.36 10.04 3.10
C ASP A 42 7.34 9.47 2.04
N GLY A 43 6.81 8.75 1.04
CA GLY A 43 7.57 8.12 -0.03
C GLY A 43 8.54 7.05 0.46
N SER A 44 8.25 6.41 1.59
CA SER A 44 9.03 5.31 2.16
C SER A 44 8.95 4.04 1.29
N GLY A 45 7.93 3.94 0.44
CA GLY A 45 7.63 2.73 -0.33
C GLY A 45 6.98 1.64 0.53
N THR A 46 6.56 1.98 1.75
CA THR A 46 5.92 1.06 2.69
C THR A 46 4.87 1.78 3.54
N VAL A 47 3.64 1.29 3.53
CA VAL A 47 2.56 1.84 4.35
C VAL A 47 2.69 1.37 5.80
N ASP A 48 2.81 2.30 6.74
CA ASP A 48 2.78 2.04 8.17
C ASP A 48 1.36 1.96 8.76
N PHE A 49 1.24 1.65 10.05
CA PHE A 49 -0.06 1.49 10.69
C PHE A 49 -0.84 2.81 10.79
N ASP A 50 -0.16 3.93 11.01
CA ASP A 50 -0.76 5.26 11.08
C ASP A 50 -1.23 5.70 9.68
N GLU A 51 -0.41 5.50 8.65
CA GLU A 51 -0.79 5.76 7.24
C GLU A 51 -1.98 4.89 6.79
N PHE A 52 -2.01 3.62 7.20
CA PHE A 52 -3.15 2.75 6.94
C PHE A 52 -4.43 3.22 7.66
N MET A 53 -4.31 3.74 8.88
CA MET A 53 -5.44 4.28 9.61
C MET A 53 -5.93 5.60 9.01
N GLU A 54 -5.06 6.48 8.52
CA GLU A 54 -5.47 7.67 7.76
C GLU A 54 -6.23 7.27 6.49
N MET A 55 -5.73 6.28 5.73
CA MET A 55 -6.43 5.73 4.56
C MET A 55 -7.84 5.24 4.91
N MET A 56 -8.02 4.54 6.03
CA MET A 56 -9.33 4.00 6.44
C MET A 56 -10.25 5.03 7.10
N THR A 57 -9.70 6.05 7.74
CA THR A 57 -10.47 7.01 8.55
C THR A 57 -10.87 8.26 7.76
N GLY A 58 -10.10 8.64 6.73
CA GLY A 58 -10.50 9.59 5.69
C GLY A 58 -11.16 10.88 6.20
N ASP A 59 -10.46 11.63 7.07
CA ASP A 59 -10.82 13.01 7.44
C ASP A 59 -10.12 14.03 6.53
#